data_AF-X6NNX2-F1
#
_entry.id   AF-X6NNX2-F1
#
_cell.length_a   1.000
_cell.length_b   1.000
_cell.length_c   1.000
_cell.angle_alpha   90.00
_cell.angle_beta   90.00
_cell.angle_gamma   90.00
#
_symmetry.space_group_name_H-M   'P 1'
#
loop_
_entity.id
_entity.type
_entity.pdbx_description
1 polymer ?
#
loop_
_entity_poly.entity_id
_entity_poly.type
_entity_poly.pdbx_seq_one_letter_code
_entity_poly.pdbx_strand_id
1 'polypeptide(L)'
;MNKEMDNINEEIKHEITFHLLEESCFNKEWIVRFNKQKRVNPLICLICKQIANDALKLECYQHKHINKSQIAGGHCLNQFLKSNNGYCPVQAHANCEYSENEPLRNQINNLTVMCIRQFEQELRVSNKTEKEEGEAIGVIKCDFKGKIKELKTHLDNECPLKVMDCWFKPFGCNCTCHKKEKKKKKKKDETNQLKLENEKLKKDIQSKDNEIHKLNNQIIELLYLANRMQQNYWKPKILQLDQNCEKAA
;
A
#
# COMPACT_ATOMS: atom_id res chain seq x y z
N MET A 1 19.50 -8.17 -14.50
CA MET A 1 19.75 -9.02 -13.31
C MET A 1 19.83 -8.27 -11.99
N ASN A 2 20.21 -6.99 -11.91
CA ASN A 2 20.38 -6.33 -10.60
C ASN A 2 19.08 -5.80 -9.94
N LYS A 3 18.02 -5.49 -10.70
CA LYS A 3 16.78 -4.90 -10.14
C LYS A 3 15.90 -5.87 -9.32
N GLU A 4 16.03 -7.19 -9.52
CA GLU A 4 15.22 -8.19 -8.81
C GLU A 4 15.76 -8.51 -7.41
N MET A 5 17.09 -8.50 -7.25
CA MET A 5 17.75 -8.70 -5.96
C MET A 5 17.48 -7.54 -4.99
N ASP A 6 17.42 -6.31 -5.53
CA ASP A 6 17.18 -5.10 -4.74
C ASP A 6 15.76 -5.06 -4.14
N ASN A 7 14.76 -5.57 -4.87
CA ASN A 7 13.35 -5.46 -4.45
C ASN A 7 12.96 -6.49 -3.38
N ILE A 8 13.48 -7.72 -3.48
CA ILE A 8 13.32 -8.78 -2.47
C ILE A 8 13.96 -8.35 -1.14
N ASN A 9 15.10 -7.66 -1.21
CA ASN A 9 15.77 -7.12 -0.04
C ASN A 9 14.95 -6.04 0.69
N GLU A 10 14.09 -5.26 0.01
CA GLU A 10 13.33 -4.20 0.67
C GLU A 10 12.10 -4.69 1.43
N GLU A 11 11.36 -5.68 0.90
CA GLU A 11 10.22 -6.31 1.60
C GLU A 11 10.71 -7.05 2.87
N ILE A 12 11.74 -7.88 2.72
CA ILE A 12 12.39 -8.60 3.82
C ILE A 12 12.90 -7.60 4.87
N LYS A 13 13.53 -6.51 4.43
CA LYS A 13 14.04 -5.49 5.35
C LYS A 13 12.95 -4.77 6.11
N HIS A 14 11.77 -4.52 5.53
CA HIS A 14 10.66 -3.86 6.24
C HIS A 14 9.97 -4.76 7.26
N GLU A 15 9.83 -6.05 6.96
CA GLU A 15 9.31 -7.04 7.90
C GLU A 15 10.29 -7.28 9.05
N ILE A 16 11.60 -7.33 8.75
CA ILE A 16 12.68 -7.34 9.75
C ILE A 16 12.69 -6.04 10.57
N THR A 17 12.55 -4.86 9.97
CA THR A 17 12.49 -3.57 10.70
C THR A 17 11.33 -3.55 11.69
N PHE A 18 10.17 -4.12 11.33
CA PHE A 18 9.02 -4.19 12.22
C PHE A 18 9.21 -5.23 13.35
N HIS A 19 9.78 -6.40 13.03
CA HIS A 19 10.12 -7.40 14.05
C HIS A 19 11.15 -6.84 15.06
N LEU A 20 12.11 -6.05 14.57
CA LEU A 20 13.08 -5.35 15.42
C LEU A 20 12.42 -4.31 16.33
N LEU A 21 11.29 -3.70 15.95
CA LEU A 21 10.55 -2.78 16.83
C LEU A 21 9.86 -3.49 18.00
N GLU A 22 9.49 -4.76 17.84
CA GLU A 22 8.82 -5.52 18.89
C GLU A 22 9.83 -6.14 19.87
N GLU A 23 11.00 -6.55 19.40
CA GLU A 23 11.96 -7.30 20.21
C GLU A 23 13.17 -6.49 20.68
N SER A 24 13.50 -5.37 20.03
CA SER A 24 14.69 -4.59 20.37
C SER A 24 14.35 -3.23 20.99
N CYS A 25 15.35 -2.64 21.66
CA CYS A 25 15.25 -1.27 22.16
C CYS A 25 15.21 -0.26 20.99
N PHE A 26 14.48 0.83 21.16
CA PHE A 26 14.26 1.81 20.09
C PHE A 26 15.52 2.63 19.80
N ASN A 27 15.81 2.82 18.52
CA ASN A 27 16.93 3.65 18.08
C ASN A 27 16.86 5.06 18.70
N LYS A 28 17.93 5.44 19.42
CA LYS A 28 18.01 6.71 20.14
C LYS A 28 17.96 7.92 19.20
N GLU A 29 18.64 7.86 18.06
CA GLU A 29 18.71 8.96 17.09
C GLU A 29 17.33 9.28 16.52
N TRP A 30 16.54 8.25 16.22
CA TRP A 30 15.15 8.39 15.80
C TRP A 30 14.29 9.09 16.85
N ILE A 31 14.45 8.72 18.12
CA ILE A 31 13.66 9.27 19.24
C ILE A 31 14.03 10.72 19.56
N VAL A 32 15.32 11.07 19.60
CA VAL A 32 15.77 12.41 20.02
C VAL A 32 15.38 13.52 19.04
N ARG A 33 15.02 13.19 17.80
CA ARG A 33 14.55 14.18 16.80
C ARG A 33 13.36 15.00 17.29
N PHE A 34 12.45 14.41 18.07
CA PHE A 34 11.24 15.08 18.57
C PHE A 34 11.15 15.18 20.09
N ASN A 35 12.16 14.73 20.81
CA ASN A 35 12.15 14.69 22.27
C ASN A 35 13.42 15.35 22.84
N LYS A 36 13.25 16.19 23.86
CA LYS A 36 14.38 16.81 24.57
C LYS A 36 15.28 15.73 25.18
N GLN A 37 16.59 15.82 25.01
CA GLN A 37 17.55 14.84 25.54
C GLN A 37 17.39 14.61 27.05
N LYS A 38 17.13 15.66 27.84
CA LYS A 38 16.88 15.54 29.29
C LYS A 38 15.73 14.58 29.63
N ARG A 39 14.70 14.49 28.78
CA ARG A 39 13.56 13.56 28.93
C ARG A 39 13.92 12.14 28.48
N VAL A 40 14.80 12.01 27.50
CA VAL A 40 15.16 10.73 26.87
C VAL A 40 16.30 10.01 27.62
N ASN A 41 17.27 10.74 28.16
CA ASN A 41 18.46 10.18 28.81
C ASN A 41 18.16 9.20 29.95
N PRO A 42 17.17 9.46 30.84
CA PRO A 42 16.81 8.50 31.89
C PRO A 42 16.17 7.21 31.35
N LEU A 43 15.78 7.19 30.07
CA LEU A 43 15.08 6.10 29.39
C LEU A 43 16.02 5.23 28.54
N ILE A 44 17.34 5.44 28.65
CA ILE A 44 18.34 4.67 27.93
C ILE A 44 18.55 3.31 28.61
N CYS A 45 18.43 2.23 27.83
CA CYS A 45 18.80 0.89 28.23
C CYS A 45 20.30 0.83 28.57
N LEU A 46 20.62 0.35 29.77
CA LEU A 46 22.00 0.21 30.23
C LEU A 46 22.83 -0.80 29.42
N ILE A 47 22.20 -1.73 28.71
CA ILE A 47 22.86 -2.81 27.96
C ILE A 47 23.23 -2.33 26.55
N CYS A 48 22.23 -2.05 25.70
CA CYS A 48 22.44 -1.70 24.30
C CYS A 48 22.60 -0.20 24.02
N LYS A 49 22.44 0.65 25.06
CA LYS A 49 22.54 2.13 24.99
C LYS A 49 21.50 2.81 24.08
N GLN A 50 20.49 2.08 23.63
CA GLN A 50 19.30 2.57 22.92
C GLN A 50 18.18 2.91 23.92
N ILE A 51 17.02 3.38 23.45
CA ILE A 51 15.88 3.66 24.35
C ILE A 51 15.20 2.35 24.73
N ALA A 52 15.06 2.09 26.02
CA ALA A 52 14.52 0.83 26.50
C ALA A 52 13.13 0.55 25.89
N ASN A 53 12.98 -0.61 25.26
CA ASN A 53 11.68 -1.17 24.90
C ASN A 53 11.28 -2.19 25.97
N ASP A 54 10.02 -2.20 26.34
CA ASP A 54 9.52 -3.00 27.47
C ASP A 54 10.39 -2.84 28.73
N ALA A 55 10.52 -1.60 29.19
CA ALA A 55 11.54 -1.24 30.17
C ALA A 55 11.31 -1.92 31.53
N LEU A 56 12.39 -2.54 32.02
CA LEU A 56 12.50 -3.14 33.35
C LEU A 56 13.45 -2.32 34.21
N LYS A 57 13.14 -2.23 35.50
CA LYS A 57 13.98 -1.57 36.49
C LYS A 57 14.75 -2.62 37.27
N LEU A 58 16.07 -2.44 37.39
CA LEU A 58 16.88 -3.25 38.29
C LEU A 58 16.65 -2.81 39.73
N GLU A 59 16.48 -3.78 40.63
CA GLU A 59 16.16 -3.55 42.05
C GLU A 59 17.17 -4.19 43.01
N CYS A 60 18.32 -4.63 42.47
CA CYS A 60 19.36 -5.27 43.25
C CYS A 60 19.79 -4.38 44.44
N TYR A 61 19.75 -4.92 45.66
CA TYR A 61 20.15 -4.20 46.88
C TYR A 61 21.56 -3.60 46.79
N GLN A 62 22.47 -4.32 46.12
CA GLN A 62 23.85 -3.94 45.85
C GLN A 62 23.97 -2.59 45.14
N HIS A 63 22.89 -2.11 44.51
CA HIS A 63 22.86 -0.89 43.72
C HIS A 63 21.91 0.19 44.25
N LYS A 64 21.35 0.01 45.46
CA LYS A 64 20.36 0.94 46.06
C LYS A 64 20.83 2.39 46.16
N HIS A 65 22.15 2.62 46.17
CA HIS A 65 22.77 3.95 46.28
C HIS A 65 23.23 4.54 44.94
N ILE A 66 23.04 3.85 43.81
CA ILE A 66 23.41 4.36 42.49
C ILE A 66 22.31 5.31 42.02
N ASN A 67 22.55 6.62 42.11
CA ASN A 67 21.63 7.69 41.71
C ASN A 67 21.30 7.76 40.18
N LYS A 68 21.63 6.73 39.41
CA LYS A 68 21.36 6.67 37.96
C LYS A 68 20.21 5.70 37.69
N SER A 69 19.35 6.05 36.73
CA SER A 69 18.30 5.15 36.23
C SER A 69 18.90 3.81 35.80
N GLN A 70 18.62 2.75 36.54
CA GLN A 70 19.09 1.40 36.26
C GLN A 70 18.03 0.64 35.49
N ILE A 71 17.84 1.04 34.23
CA ILE A 71 16.80 0.46 33.40
C ILE A 71 17.41 -0.32 32.24
N ALA A 72 16.77 -1.41 31.87
CA ALA A 72 17.10 -2.19 30.69
C ALA A 72 15.84 -2.47 29.88
N GLY A 73 15.98 -2.68 28.56
CA GLY A 73 14.87 -3.23 27.80
C GLY A 73 14.66 -4.70 28.14
N GLY A 74 13.42 -5.16 28.17
CA GLY A 74 13.06 -6.51 28.61
C GLY A 74 13.81 -7.61 27.87
N HIS A 75 13.81 -7.55 26.54
CA HIS A 75 14.54 -8.50 25.70
C HIS A 75 16.06 -8.45 25.94
N CYS A 76 16.64 -7.24 26.00
CA CYS A 76 18.08 -7.07 26.25
C CYS A 76 18.50 -7.67 27.59
N LEU A 77 17.71 -7.44 28.65
CA LEU A 77 18.02 -8.00 29.97
C LEU A 77 17.92 -9.52 29.98
N ASN A 78 16.84 -10.07 29.39
CA ASN A 78 16.64 -11.51 29.30
C ASN A 78 17.81 -12.19 28.55
N GLN A 79 18.19 -11.66 27.38
CA GLN A 79 19.30 -12.20 26.59
C GLN A 79 20.64 -12.08 27.32
N PHE A 80 20.88 -10.96 28.01
CA PHE A 80 22.10 -10.76 28.79
C PHE A 80 22.20 -11.77 29.93
N LEU A 81 21.16 -11.94 30.74
CA LEU A 81 21.15 -12.87 31.86
C LEU A 81 21.36 -14.32 31.40
N LYS A 82 20.72 -14.74 30.30
CA LYS A 82 20.94 -16.07 29.70
C LYS A 82 22.40 -16.29 29.27
N SER A 83 23.01 -15.27 28.67
CA SER A 83 24.37 -15.37 28.13
C SER A 83 25.46 -15.24 29.22
N ASN A 84 25.10 -14.70 30.38
CA ASN A 84 26.03 -14.40 31.47
C ASN A 84 25.61 -15.10 32.78
N ASN A 85 25.06 -16.31 32.72
CA ASN A 85 24.74 -17.12 33.91
C ASN A 85 23.97 -16.38 35.02
N GLY A 86 23.07 -15.46 34.65
CA GLY A 86 22.28 -14.67 35.59
C GLY A 86 23.02 -13.54 36.31
N TYR A 87 24.26 -13.22 35.92
CA TYR A 87 25.01 -12.09 36.48
C TYR A 87 24.37 -10.75 36.13
N CYS A 88 24.33 -9.84 37.10
CA CYS A 88 23.78 -8.51 36.90
C CYS A 88 24.63 -7.68 35.89
N PRO A 89 23.99 -6.94 34.96
CA PRO A 89 24.69 -6.12 33.97
C PRO A 89 25.34 -4.85 34.53
N VAL A 90 25.12 -4.50 35.81
CA VAL A 90 25.74 -3.35 36.48
C VAL A 90 27.03 -3.75 37.18
N GLN A 91 27.01 -4.86 37.92
CA GLN A 91 28.15 -5.39 38.66
C GLN A 91 28.01 -6.92 38.78
N ALA A 92 29.14 -7.63 38.83
CA ALA A 92 29.16 -9.09 38.95
C ALA A 92 28.64 -9.55 40.32
N HIS A 93 27.33 -9.74 40.43
CA HIS A 93 26.68 -10.52 41.47
C HIS A 93 25.64 -11.45 40.84
N ALA A 94 25.43 -12.61 41.47
CA ALA A 94 24.39 -13.54 41.06
C ALA A 94 23.00 -13.01 41.45
N ASN A 95 21.95 -13.62 40.89
CA ASN A 95 20.54 -13.35 41.20
C ASN A 95 20.14 -11.88 41.02
N CYS A 96 20.29 -11.38 39.79
CA CYS A 96 19.83 -10.05 39.44
C CYS A 96 18.32 -9.89 39.64
N GLU A 97 17.90 -9.06 40.59
CA GLU A 97 16.50 -8.69 40.81
C GLU A 97 16.07 -7.54 39.91
N TYR A 98 14.90 -7.67 39.31
CA TYR A 98 14.30 -6.66 38.44
C TYR A 98 12.78 -6.74 38.48
N SER A 99 12.13 -5.60 38.24
CA SER A 99 10.69 -5.45 38.26
C SER A 99 10.19 -4.69 37.04
N GLU A 100 8.93 -4.91 36.70
CA GLU A 100 8.24 -4.08 35.73
C GLU A 100 8.02 -2.68 36.30
N ASN A 101 8.22 -1.65 35.48
CA ASN A 101 7.99 -0.28 35.87
C ASN A 101 6.98 0.38 34.92
N GLU A 102 5.70 0.19 35.23
CA GLU A 102 4.60 0.74 34.43
C GLU A 102 4.68 2.25 34.21
N PRO A 103 5.00 3.09 35.23
CA PRO A 103 5.20 4.53 35.00
C PRO A 103 6.28 4.82 33.96
N LEU A 104 7.40 4.10 33.99
CA LEU A 104 8.51 4.26 33.05
C LEU A 104 8.14 3.77 31.65
N ARG A 105 7.50 2.60 31.52
CA ARG A 105 6.96 2.09 30.25
C ARG A 105 6.00 3.10 29.63
N ASN A 106 5.11 3.67 30.44
CA ASN A 106 4.19 4.72 30.00
C ASN A 106 4.92 6.00 29.55
N GLN A 107 6.00 6.41 30.22
CA GLN A 107 6.80 7.54 29.78
C GLN A 107 7.43 7.30 28.40
N ILE A 108 7.97 6.10 28.17
CA ILE A 108 8.54 5.67 26.87
C ILE A 108 7.45 5.65 25.81
N ASN A 109 6.32 5.00 26.09
CA ASN A 109 5.19 4.87 25.17
C ASN A 109 4.59 6.23 24.75
N ASN A 110 4.76 7.27 25.57
CA ASN A 110 4.33 8.64 25.30
C ASN A 110 5.42 9.54 24.67
N LEU A 111 6.58 9.00 24.30
CA LEU A 111 7.57 9.74 23.51
C LEU A 111 7.01 9.97 22.10
N THR A 112 7.27 11.17 21.56
CA THR A 112 6.81 11.54 20.22
C THR A 112 7.80 11.05 19.18
N VAL A 113 7.33 10.40 18.13
CA VAL A 113 8.16 9.85 17.05
C VAL A 113 7.56 10.14 15.69
N MET A 114 8.40 10.14 14.67
CA MET A 114 7.97 10.05 13.28
C MET A 114 7.85 8.59 12.84
N CYS A 115 7.24 8.36 11.68
CA CYS A 115 7.21 7.04 11.06
C CYS A 115 8.63 6.47 10.90
N ILE A 116 8.87 5.25 11.37
CA ILE A 116 10.18 4.59 11.25
C ILE A 116 10.57 4.40 9.78
N ARG A 117 9.61 4.06 8.90
CA ARG A 117 9.86 3.89 7.46
C ARG A 117 10.29 5.20 6.79
N GLN A 118 9.73 6.32 7.24
CA GLN A 118 10.13 7.65 6.77
C GLN A 118 11.55 8.00 7.26
N PHE A 119 11.85 7.72 8.53
CA PHE A 119 13.18 7.91 9.10
C PHE A 119 14.25 7.13 8.32
N GLU A 120 13.99 5.86 8.02
CA GLU A 120 14.89 5.03 7.21
C GLU A 120 15.10 5.57 5.79
N GLN A 121 14.05 6.05 5.13
CA GLN A 121 14.17 6.68 3.81
C GLN A 121 15.06 7.93 3.86
N GLU A 122 14.88 8.79 4.85
CA GLU A 122 15.68 10.00 5.02
C GLU A 122 17.16 9.70 5.26
N LEU A 123 17.47 8.65 6.04
CA LEU A 123 18.85 8.19 6.22
C LEU A 123 19.48 7.74 4.89
N ARG A 124 18.72 7.06 4.03
CA ARG A 124 19.22 6.62 2.71
C ARG A 124 19.45 7.78 1.75
N VAL A 125 18.58 8.79 1.75
CA VAL A 125 18.73 9.98 0.91
C VAL A 125 19.92 10.82 1.35
N SER A 126 20.14 10.96 2.67
CA SER A 126 21.25 11.75 3.23
C SER A 126 22.62 11.17 2.88
N ASN A 127 22.71 9.85 2.63
CA ASN A 127 23.95 9.16 2.26
C ASN A 127 24.22 9.14 0.74
N LYS A 128 23.30 9.64 -0.08
CA LYS A 128 23.45 9.76 -1.53
C LYS A 128 23.62 11.23 -1.91
N THR A 129 24.81 11.78 -1.71
CA THR A 129 25.20 13.05 -2.32
C THR A 129 25.36 12.86 -3.83
N GLU A 130 24.63 13.71 -4.58
CA GLU A 130 24.98 14.19 -5.92
C GLU A 130 25.40 13.15 -6.96
N LYS A 131 24.45 12.39 -7.50
CA LYS A 131 24.47 11.89 -8.89
C LYS A 131 23.12 11.25 -9.20
N GLU A 132 22.45 11.84 -10.18
CA GLU A 132 21.16 11.49 -10.80
C GLU A 132 20.07 12.54 -10.53
N GLU A 133 20.26 13.70 -11.15
CA GLU A 133 19.17 14.55 -11.63
C GLU A 133 18.38 13.77 -12.68
N GLY A 134 17.42 12.97 -12.23
CA GLY A 134 16.56 12.18 -13.09
C GLY A 134 15.22 11.98 -12.40
N GLU A 135 14.31 12.93 -12.65
CA GLU A 135 12.91 12.95 -12.21
C GLU A 135 12.68 12.76 -10.70
N ALA A 136 12.16 13.79 -10.05
CA ALA A 136 11.53 13.66 -8.74
C ALA A 136 10.30 12.74 -8.86
N ILE A 137 10.53 11.42 -8.90
CA ILE A 137 9.53 10.40 -8.64
C ILE A 137 8.97 10.79 -7.29
N GLY A 138 7.73 11.29 -7.28
CA GLY A 138 7.11 11.90 -6.11
C GLY A 138 7.24 10.98 -4.91
N VAL A 139 8.29 11.20 -4.10
CA VAL A 139 8.65 10.33 -3.00
C VAL A 139 7.47 10.36 -2.06
N ILE A 140 6.76 9.23 -1.96
CA ILE A 140 5.61 9.11 -1.08
C ILE A 140 6.14 9.42 0.32
N LYS A 141 5.70 10.53 0.91
CA LYS A 141 6.09 10.88 2.28
C LYS A 141 5.06 10.34 3.26
N CYS A 142 5.54 9.95 4.43
CA CYS A 142 4.71 9.76 5.60
C CYS A 142 4.92 10.92 6.57
N ASP A 143 3.82 11.58 6.91
CA ASP A 143 3.72 12.72 7.81
C ASP A 143 3.33 12.32 9.24
N PHE A 144 3.29 11.01 9.53
CA PHE A 144 2.96 10.53 10.86
C PHE A 144 3.95 11.09 11.88
N LYS A 145 3.38 11.75 12.89
CA LYS A 145 4.05 12.26 14.07
C LYS A 145 3.13 12.00 15.26
N GLY A 146 3.42 10.95 16.01
CA GLY A 146 2.54 10.45 17.06
C GLY A 146 3.34 9.87 18.22
N LYS A 147 2.68 9.16 19.12
CA LYS A 147 3.32 8.48 20.25
C LYS A 147 3.87 7.11 19.83
N ILE A 148 4.89 6.60 20.51
CA ILE A 148 5.43 5.24 20.25
C ILE A 148 4.32 4.18 20.28
N LYS A 149 3.42 4.25 21.27
CA LYS A 149 2.31 3.29 21.39
C LYS A 149 1.33 3.27 20.20
N GLU A 150 1.26 4.35 19.43
CA GLU A 150 0.40 4.47 18.24
C GLU A 150 1.10 3.95 16.98
N LEU A 151 2.42 3.73 17.04
CA LEU A 151 3.24 3.43 15.87
C LEU A 151 2.86 2.09 15.23
N LYS A 152 2.54 1.06 16.02
CA LYS A 152 2.14 -0.25 15.49
C LYS A 152 0.90 -0.13 14.61
N THR A 153 -0.18 0.44 15.16
CA THR A 153 -1.42 0.71 14.43
C THR A 153 -1.17 1.51 13.16
N HIS A 154 -0.32 2.54 13.25
CA HIS A 154 0.08 3.32 12.08
C HIS A 154 0.77 2.46 11.02
N LEU A 155 1.81 1.71 11.38
CA LEU A 155 2.61 0.91 10.44
C LEU A 155 1.81 -0.20 9.76
N ASP A 156 0.82 -0.76 10.46
CA ASP A 156 -0.03 -1.84 9.96
C ASP A 156 -1.13 -1.33 9.02
N ASN A 157 -1.79 -0.24 9.41
CA ASN A 157 -3.08 0.12 8.82
C ASN A 157 -3.01 1.39 7.97
N GLU A 158 -2.26 2.40 8.43
CA GLU A 158 -2.36 3.78 7.94
C GLU A 158 -1.16 4.20 7.11
N CYS A 159 0.00 3.59 7.35
CA CYS A 159 1.27 4.04 6.80
C CYS A 159 1.27 4.01 5.27
N PRO A 160 1.43 5.17 4.60
CA PRO A 160 1.44 5.23 3.14
C PRO A 160 2.70 4.59 2.54
N LEU A 161 3.74 4.43 3.35
CA LEU A 161 4.99 3.75 3.01
C LEU A 161 4.90 2.23 3.16
N LYS A 162 3.77 1.68 3.61
CA LYS A 162 3.55 0.23 3.59
C LYS A 162 3.56 -0.25 2.14
N VAL A 163 4.62 -0.97 1.77
CA VAL A 163 4.66 -1.81 0.58
C VAL A 163 3.66 -2.95 0.79
N MET A 164 2.89 -3.27 -0.24
CA MET A 164 2.11 -4.50 -0.24
C MET A 164 2.52 -5.34 -1.44
N ASP A 165 2.43 -6.66 -1.28
CA ASP A 165 2.58 -7.60 -2.37
C ASP A 165 1.73 -7.17 -3.57
N CYS A 166 2.35 -7.20 -4.75
CA CYS A 166 1.60 -7.01 -5.97
C CYS A 166 0.51 -8.08 -6.06
N TRP A 167 -0.72 -7.68 -6.36
CA TRP A 167 -1.79 -8.64 -6.66
C TRP A 167 -1.43 -9.58 -7.82
N PHE A 168 -0.55 -9.14 -8.71
CA PHE A 168 -0.03 -9.93 -9.83
C PHE A 168 1.24 -10.74 -9.50
N LYS A 169 1.69 -10.79 -8.24
CA LYS A 169 2.82 -11.64 -7.80
C LYS A 169 2.64 -13.11 -8.20
N PRO A 170 1.43 -13.73 -8.08
CA PRO A 170 1.18 -15.09 -8.57
C PRO A 170 1.32 -15.25 -10.09
N PHE A 171 1.29 -14.15 -10.84
CA PHE A 171 1.40 -14.11 -12.30
C PHE A 171 2.78 -13.60 -12.76
N GLY A 172 3.75 -13.49 -11.85
CA GLY A 172 5.12 -13.09 -12.16
C GLY A 172 5.42 -11.58 -12.09
N CYS A 173 4.54 -10.73 -11.53
CA CYS A 173 4.92 -9.32 -11.31
C CYS A 173 5.83 -9.17 -10.08
N ASN A 174 7.06 -8.74 -10.31
CA ASN A 174 8.04 -8.38 -9.28
C ASN A 174 7.98 -6.90 -8.88
N CYS A 175 6.80 -6.29 -8.96
CA CYS A 175 6.62 -4.86 -8.75
C CYS A 175 6.25 -4.53 -7.29
N THR A 176 7.00 -3.61 -6.67
CA THR A 176 6.74 -3.05 -5.33
C THR A 176 5.56 -2.08 -5.41
N CYS A 177 4.40 -2.44 -4.88
CA CYS A 177 3.19 -1.61 -4.98
C CYS A 177 2.95 -0.83 -3.67
N HIS A 178 2.96 0.49 -3.72
CA HIS A 178 2.53 1.31 -2.58
C HIS A 178 1.00 1.43 -2.51
N LYS A 179 0.41 1.40 -1.31
CA LYS A 179 -1.06 1.48 -1.07
C LYS A 179 -1.76 2.62 -1.86
N LYS A 180 -1.09 3.76 -2.09
CA LYS A 180 -1.64 4.93 -2.80
C LYS A 180 -1.67 4.76 -4.34
N GLU A 181 -0.88 3.86 -4.91
CA GLU A 181 -0.84 3.64 -6.38
C GLU A 181 -2.07 2.90 -6.90
N LYS A 182 -2.76 2.16 -6.02
CA LYS A 182 -4.01 1.45 -6.35
C LYS A 182 -5.11 2.38 -6.88
N LYS A 183 -5.16 3.66 -6.49
CA LYS A 183 -6.23 4.58 -6.91
C LYS A 183 -5.95 5.27 -8.25
N LYS A 184 -4.69 5.44 -8.65
CA LYS A 184 -4.33 6.15 -9.89
C LYS A 184 -4.10 5.20 -11.07
N LYS A 185 -3.44 4.06 -10.86
CA LYS A 185 -3.14 3.11 -11.93
C LYS A 185 -4.39 2.35 -12.38
N LYS A 186 -5.19 1.88 -11.42
CA LYS A 186 -6.49 1.22 -11.66
C LYS A 186 -7.44 2.10 -12.49
N LYS A 187 -7.57 3.39 -12.15
CA LYS A 187 -8.37 4.33 -12.93
C LYS A 187 -7.82 4.55 -14.34
N LYS A 188 -6.51 4.69 -14.53
CA LYS A 188 -5.93 4.99 -15.84
C LYS A 188 -6.04 3.80 -16.80
N ASP A 189 -5.79 2.59 -16.30
CA ASP A 189 -5.83 1.37 -17.10
C ASP A 189 -7.28 0.98 -17.46
N GLU A 190 -8.21 1.07 -16.51
CA GLU A 190 -9.66 0.89 -16.78
C GLU A 190 -10.18 1.94 -17.76
N THR A 191 -9.75 3.21 -17.64
CA THR A 191 -10.18 4.29 -18.55
C THR A 191 -9.65 4.07 -19.97
N ASN A 192 -8.40 3.59 -20.12
CA ASN A 192 -7.81 3.34 -21.43
C ASN A 192 -8.45 2.11 -22.11
N GLN A 193 -8.73 1.06 -21.34
CA GLN A 193 -9.42 -0.12 -21.85
C GLN A 193 -10.86 0.20 -22.28
N LEU A 194 -11.60 0.94 -21.46
CA LEU A 194 -12.95 1.42 -21.80
C LEU A 194 -12.95 2.36 -23.01
N LYS A 195 -11.91 3.19 -23.19
CA LYS A 195 -11.78 4.03 -24.40
C LYS A 195 -11.61 3.18 -25.66
N LEU A 196 -10.74 2.17 -25.61
CA LEU A 196 -10.50 1.28 -26.75
C LEU A 196 -11.76 0.48 -27.11
N GLU A 197 -12.46 -0.06 -26.11
CA GLU A 197 -13.73 -0.78 -26.32
C GLU A 197 -14.82 0.14 -26.89
N ASN A 198 -14.92 1.38 -26.40
CA ASN A 198 -15.87 2.36 -26.95
C ASN A 198 -15.55 2.75 -28.41
N GLU A 199 -14.28 2.88 -28.76
CA GLU A 199 -13.89 3.13 -30.16
C GLU A 199 -14.22 1.95 -31.07
N LYS A 200 -14.06 0.72 -30.58
CA LYS A 200 -14.45 -0.49 -31.31
C LYS A 200 -15.96 -0.57 -31.49
N LEU A 201 -16.73 -0.36 -30.42
CA LEU A 201 -18.20 -0.35 -30.47
C LEU A 201 -18.73 0.74 -31.41
N LYS A 202 -18.11 1.94 -31.44
CA LYS A 202 -18.48 3.00 -32.39
C LYS A 202 -18.29 2.57 -33.84
N LYS A 203 -17.18 1.90 -34.17
CA LYS A 203 -16.93 1.39 -35.52
C LYS A 203 -17.95 0.30 -35.90
N ASP A 204 -18.28 -0.58 -34.97
CA ASP A 204 -19.27 -1.64 -35.21
C ASP A 204 -20.68 -1.08 -35.43
N ILE A 205 -21.10 -0.09 -34.64
CA ILE A 205 -22.38 0.62 -34.81
C ILE A 205 -22.42 1.29 -36.18
N GLN A 206 -21.36 2.01 -36.56
CA GLN A 206 -21.33 2.70 -37.85
C GLN A 206 -21.34 1.74 -39.04
N SER A 207 -20.71 0.57 -38.91
CA SER A 207 -20.81 -0.49 -39.92
C SER A 207 -22.23 -1.03 -40.03
N LYS A 208 -22.91 -1.23 -38.90
CA LYS A 208 -24.30 -1.74 -38.86
C LYS A 208 -25.30 -0.73 -39.41
N ASP A 209 -25.12 0.56 -39.13
CA ASP A 209 -25.96 1.63 -39.70
C ASP A 209 -25.86 1.68 -41.22
N ASN A 210 -24.66 1.52 -41.78
CA ASN A 210 -24.45 1.45 -43.23
C ASN A 210 -25.16 0.23 -43.86
N GLU A 211 -25.15 -0.91 -43.17
CA GLU A 211 -25.83 -2.13 -43.61
C GLU A 211 -27.36 -1.96 -43.59
N ILE A 212 -27.90 -1.38 -42.51
CA ILE A 212 -29.32 -1.02 -42.40
C ILE A 212 -29.73 -0.06 -43.51
N HIS A 213 -28.92 0.98 -43.77
CA HIS A 213 -29.21 1.94 -44.85
C HIS A 213 -29.26 1.26 -46.21
N LYS A 214 -28.35 0.32 -46.49
CA LYS A 214 -28.36 -0.46 -47.74
C LYS A 214 -29.60 -1.33 -47.88
N LEU A 215 -29.98 -2.03 -46.81
CA LEU A 215 -31.20 -2.87 -46.79
C LEU A 215 -32.46 -2.02 -46.98
N ASN A 216 -32.54 -0.86 -46.34
CA ASN A 216 -33.67 0.06 -46.49
C ASN A 216 -33.83 0.51 -47.95
N ASN A 217 -32.73 0.83 -48.63
CA ASN A 217 -32.79 1.18 -50.06
C ASN A 217 -33.31 0.03 -50.93
N GLN A 218 -32.88 -1.21 -50.65
CA GLN A 218 -33.38 -2.39 -51.37
C GLN A 218 -34.87 -2.63 -51.10
N ILE A 219 -35.34 -2.45 -49.86
CA ILE A 219 -36.76 -2.55 -49.52
C ILE A 219 -37.58 -1.50 -50.28
N ILE A 220 -37.09 -0.25 -50.36
CA ILE A 220 -37.76 0.82 -51.11
C ILE A 220 -37.88 0.45 -52.59
N GLU A 221 -36.82 -0.07 -53.22
CA GLU A 221 -36.85 -0.53 -54.61
C GLU A 221 -37.86 -1.67 -54.83
N LEU A 222 -37.89 -2.65 -53.93
CA LEU A 222 -38.84 -3.77 -54.00
C LEU A 222 -40.28 -3.29 -53.84
N LEU A 223 -40.55 -2.36 -52.93
CA LEU A 223 -41.88 -1.76 -52.75
C LEU A 223 -42.32 -1.01 -54.01
N TYR A 224 -41.42 -0.27 -54.64
CA TYR A 224 -41.70 0.43 -55.90
C TYR A 224 -42.07 -0.56 -57.02
N LEU A 225 -41.30 -1.65 -57.17
CA LEU A 225 -41.59 -2.70 -58.15
C LEU A 225 -42.92 -3.40 -57.88
N ALA A 226 -43.21 -3.74 -56.62
CA ALA A 226 -44.47 -4.36 -56.23
C ALA A 226 -45.68 -3.47 -56.55
N ASN A 227 -45.61 -2.18 -56.22
CA ASN A 227 -46.66 -1.22 -56.55
C ASN A 227 -46.85 -1.08 -58.07
N ARG A 228 -45.75 -1.03 -58.84
CA ARG A 228 -45.82 -0.99 -60.31
C ARG A 228 -46.49 -2.24 -60.88
N MET A 229 -46.18 -3.43 -60.35
CA MET A 229 -46.85 -4.67 -60.76
C MET A 229 -48.35 -4.64 -60.41
N GLN A 230 -48.71 -4.14 -59.23
CA GLN A 230 -50.10 -4.02 -58.80
C GLN A 230 -50.92 -3.11 -59.73
N GLN A 231 -50.39 -1.93 -60.10
CA GLN A 231 -51.10 -1.00 -60.98
C GLN A 231 -51.19 -1.49 -62.43
N ASN A 232 -50.11 -2.08 -62.96
CA ASN A 232 -50.02 -2.38 -64.39
C ASN A 232 -50.59 -3.75 -64.77
N TYR A 233 -50.57 -4.73 -63.85
CA TYR A 233 -50.97 -6.10 -64.16
C TYR A 233 -52.22 -6.54 -63.38
N TRP A 234 -52.21 -6.38 -62.07
CA TRP A 234 -53.27 -6.94 -61.22
C TRP A 234 -54.55 -6.11 -61.29
N LYS A 235 -54.44 -4.80 -61.15
CA LYS A 235 -55.60 -3.88 -61.13
C LYS A 235 -56.44 -3.94 -62.42
N PRO A 236 -55.86 -3.90 -63.64
CA PRO A 236 -56.65 -4.02 -64.87
C PRO A 236 -57.34 -5.38 -65.01
N LYS A 237 -56.69 -6.46 -64.53
CA LYS A 237 -57.21 -7.82 -64.62
C LYS A 237 -58.38 -8.06 -63.66
N ILE A 238 -58.33 -7.45 -62.46
CA ILE A 238 -59.45 -7.45 -61.52
C ILE A 238 -60.64 -6.68 -62.11
N LEU A 239 -60.41 -5.47 -62.65
CA LEU A 239 -61.46 -4.69 -63.32
C LEU A 239 -62.13 -5.44 -64.48
N GLN A 240 -61.36 -6.20 -65.28
CA GLN A 240 -61.91 -7.03 -66.35
C GLN A 240 -62.74 -8.20 -65.82
N LEU A 241 -62.35 -8.81 -64.70
CA LEU A 241 -63.10 -9.90 -64.07
C LEU A 241 -64.43 -9.38 -63.51
N ASP A 242 -64.42 -8.25 -62.81
CA ASP A 242 -65.63 -7.62 -62.25
C ASP A 242 -66.63 -7.26 -63.38
N GLN A 243 -66.15 -6.66 -64.47
CA GLN A 243 -66.98 -6.36 -65.65
C GLN A 243 -67.56 -7.61 -66.34
N ASN A 244 -66.86 -8.75 -66.27
CA ASN A 244 -67.35 -10.00 -66.83
C ASN A 244 -68.39 -10.67 -65.92
N CYS A 245 -68.25 -10.52 -64.60
CA CYS A 245 -69.25 -10.99 -63.64
C CYS A 245 -70.55 -10.18 -63.72
N GLU A 246 -70.49 -8.86 -63.87
CA GLU A 246 -71.66 -8.00 -64.03
C GLU A 246 -72.45 -8.29 -65.33
N LYS A 247 -71.77 -8.75 -66.39
CA LYS A 247 -72.43 -9.14 -67.65
C LYS A 247 -73.05 -10.55 -67.62
N ALA A 248 -72.71 -11.36 -66.62
CA ALA A 248 -73.18 -12.74 -66.48
C ALA A 248 -74.34 -12.90 -65.47
N ALA A 249 -74.71 -11.83 -64.77
CA ALA A 249 -75.86 -11.72 -63.87
C ALA A 249 -77.05 -11.04 -64.56
#